data_AF-A0A484YVK4-F1
#
_entry.id   AF-A0A484YVK4-F1
#
_cell.length_a   1.000
_cell.length_b   1.000
_cell.length_c   1.000
_cell.angle_alpha   90.00
_cell.angle_beta   90.00
_cell.angle_gamma   90.00
#
_symmetry.space_group_name_H-M   'P 1'
#
loop_
_entity.id
_entity.type
_entity.pdbx_description
1 polymer ?
#
loop_
_entity_poly.entity_id
_entity_poly.type
_entity_poly.pdbx_seq_one_letter_code
_entity_poly.pdbx_strand_id
1 'polypeptide(L)'
;MTSRPEKADAAFFSTTLMADGLRYENIPEGVRQSVLPSLLTFWTANLPEHPQWKTSPPPELTGAVRKILLRQIGVRNAENTLYQNVLQQVSRNYAVMTLADMTGDTLTESLFSTEQTVPGMFTRQAWEGQVREAIEQVVTARREEIDWVLSDRQQDTSADISPDTLRNRLTSRYFTDFAGSWLAFLNSIRWKKEDSLSGILDQLTLMADARQSPLIALTDTLAWQAAAGRENRGLSDSLAKSAQELFNGKEKTPQQSREGNEPVGPLDKTFAPLLRLLGDKAGGGGGDTQLSLQTYLTRVTRVRLKLQQVTNAPDPQEMTQQLAQTVLQGKTVDLTDTRDYGRLIAASLGEEWSGFGQALFVRPVEQSWRQVLTPAADSLNRQWQRAIVSHWNQDFAGRYPFKASQNDASLPPAGTVSAR
;
A
#
# COMPACT_ATOMS: atom_id res chain seq x y z
N MET A 1 15.08 -28.36 -29.67
CA MET A 1 14.49 -27.77 -30.90
C MET A 1 15.33 -28.00 -32.16
N THR A 2 16.61 -28.39 -32.06
CA THR A 2 17.40 -28.98 -33.17
C THR A 2 16.75 -30.24 -33.78
N SER A 3 15.77 -30.81 -33.07
CA SER A 3 14.91 -31.92 -33.47
C SER A 3 13.77 -31.55 -34.44
N ARG A 4 13.53 -30.26 -34.69
CA ARG A 4 12.51 -29.75 -35.63
C ARG A 4 13.07 -28.55 -36.40
N PRO A 5 13.96 -28.80 -37.37
CA PRO A 5 14.65 -27.76 -38.13
C PRO A 5 13.69 -26.78 -38.83
N GLU A 6 12.49 -27.22 -39.19
CA GLU A 6 11.44 -26.38 -39.78
C GLU A 6 10.84 -25.34 -38.82
N LYS A 7 11.12 -25.44 -37.51
CA LYS A 7 10.67 -24.50 -36.47
C LYS A 7 11.82 -23.73 -35.82
N ALA A 8 13.01 -23.76 -36.43
CA ALA A 8 14.18 -23.13 -35.85
C ALA A 8 14.28 -21.64 -36.23
N ASP A 9 14.38 -20.76 -35.25
CA ASP A 9 14.67 -19.33 -35.45
C ASP A 9 16.16 -19.06 -35.20
N ALA A 10 16.92 -18.82 -36.27
CA ALA A 10 18.37 -18.69 -36.21
C ALA A 10 18.86 -17.49 -35.37
N ALA A 11 18.12 -16.38 -35.38
CA ALA A 11 18.47 -15.18 -34.61
C ALA A 11 18.25 -15.41 -33.10
N PHE A 12 17.16 -16.07 -32.74
CA PHE A 12 16.89 -16.48 -31.36
C PHE A 12 17.91 -17.52 -30.86
N PHE A 13 18.26 -18.52 -31.67
CA PHE A 13 19.21 -19.57 -31.27
C PHE A 13 20.61 -19.05 -31.02
N SER A 14 21.15 -18.27 -31.96
CA SER A 14 22.50 -17.70 -31.84
C SER A 14 22.62 -16.83 -30.59
N THR A 15 21.64 -15.97 -30.33
CA THR A 15 21.62 -15.09 -29.16
C THR A 15 21.49 -15.85 -27.84
N THR A 16 20.59 -16.84 -27.77
CA THR A 16 20.31 -17.59 -26.53
C THR A 16 21.46 -18.55 -26.17
N LEU A 17 22.02 -19.25 -27.15
CA LEU A 17 23.14 -20.19 -26.91
C LEU A 17 24.46 -19.46 -26.61
N MET A 18 24.64 -18.23 -27.12
CA MET A 18 25.77 -17.38 -26.73
C MET A 18 25.62 -16.84 -25.30
N ALA A 19 24.41 -16.56 -24.84
CA ALA A 19 24.14 -16.09 -23.48
C ALA A 19 24.35 -17.18 -22.41
N ASP A 20 24.14 -18.45 -22.76
CA ASP A 20 24.18 -19.59 -21.82
C ASP A 20 25.60 -20.13 -21.54
N GLY A 21 26.64 -19.53 -22.15
CA GLY A 21 28.04 -19.80 -21.80
C GLY A 21 28.45 -21.27 -21.96
N LEU A 22 28.03 -21.92 -23.04
CA LEU A 22 28.22 -23.35 -23.28
C LEU A 22 29.69 -23.78 -23.15
N ARG A 23 29.96 -24.65 -22.17
CA ARG A 23 31.29 -25.24 -21.93
C ARG A 23 31.34 -26.63 -22.55
N TYR A 24 32.30 -26.83 -23.45
CA TYR A 24 32.57 -28.13 -24.06
C TYR A 24 33.90 -28.65 -23.51
N GLU A 25 33.90 -29.88 -23.02
CA GLU A 25 35.13 -30.56 -22.61
C GLU A 25 36.10 -30.62 -23.80
N ASN A 26 37.38 -30.35 -23.52
CA ASN A 26 38.50 -30.43 -24.48
C ASN A 26 38.60 -29.33 -25.56
N ILE A 27 37.95 -28.17 -25.41
CA ILE A 27 38.12 -27.02 -26.33
C ILE A 27 38.74 -25.80 -25.61
N PRO A 28 39.94 -25.32 -26.05
CA PRO A 28 40.57 -24.12 -25.51
C PRO A 28 39.69 -22.87 -25.60
N GLU A 29 39.69 -22.04 -24.56
CA GLU A 29 38.83 -20.85 -24.41
C GLU A 29 38.92 -19.89 -25.61
N GLY A 30 40.13 -19.57 -26.07
CA GLY A 30 40.35 -18.63 -27.17
C GLY A 30 39.82 -19.12 -28.52
N VAL A 31 39.84 -20.43 -28.77
CA VAL A 31 39.25 -21.03 -29.98
C VAL A 31 37.73 -21.01 -29.86
N ARG A 32 37.19 -21.23 -28.65
CA ARG A 32 35.75 -21.20 -28.41
C ARG A 32 35.18 -19.79 -28.67
N GLN A 33 35.79 -18.75 -28.13
CA GLN A 33 35.30 -17.38 -28.29
C GLN A 33 35.39 -16.86 -29.74
N SER A 34 36.36 -17.34 -30.51
CA SER A 34 36.56 -16.91 -31.90
C SER A 34 35.74 -17.72 -32.93
N VAL A 35 35.58 -19.03 -32.72
CA VAL A 35 34.97 -19.93 -33.71
C VAL A 35 33.52 -20.26 -33.39
N LEU A 36 33.16 -20.41 -32.11
CA LEU A 36 31.82 -20.88 -31.71
C LEU A 36 30.70 -19.94 -32.17
N PRO A 37 30.80 -18.59 -32.09
CA PRO A 37 29.74 -17.70 -32.56
C PRO A 37 29.47 -17.84 -34.06
N SER A 38 30.52 -17.88 -34.87
CA SER A 38 30.45 -18.03 -36.33
C SER A 38 29.89 -19.40 -36.71
N LEU A 39 30.29 -20.45 -35.99
CA LEU A 39 29.83 -21.81 -36.21
C LEU A 39 28.36 -21.97 -35.83
N LEU A 40 27.91 -21.46 -34.67
CA LEU A 40 26.51 -21.48 -34.26
C LEU A 40 25.62 -20.70 -35.24
N THR A 41 26.08 -19.54 -35.72
CA THR A 41 25.36 -18.74 -36.72
C THR A 41 25.23 -19.50 -38.04
N PHE A 42 26.32 -20.13 -38.50
CA PHE A 42 26.31 -20.96 -39.70
C PHE A 42 25.36 -22.16 -39.55
N TRP A 43 25.48 -22.93 -38.47
CA TRP A 43 24.67 -24.12 -38.24
C TRP A 43 23.18 -23.80 -38.14
N THR A 44 22.82 -22.70 -37.47
CA THR A 44 21.42 -22.31 -37.29
C THR A 44 20.79 -21.75 -38.57
N ALA A 45 21.54 -21.00 -39.38
CA ALA A 45 21.08 -20.51 -40.67
C ALA A 45 20.85 -21.62 -41.70
N ASN A 46 21.67 -22.68 -41.66
CA ASN A 46 21.64 -23.77 -42.65
C ASN A 46 20.86 -25.01 -42.18
N LEU A 47 20.38 -25.03 -40.92
CA LEU A 47 19.60 -26.15 -40.37
C LEU A 47 18.30 -26.46 -41.13
N PRO A 48 17.51 -25.47 -41.61
CA PRO A 48 16.27 -25.72 -42.35
C PRO A 48 16.50 -26.39 -43.72
N GLU A 49 17.61 -26.06 -44.38
CA GLU A 49 17.97 -26.61 -45.71
C GLU A 49 18.68 -27.97 -45.62
N HIS A 50 19.10 -28.37 -44.42
CA HIS A 50 19.79 -29.65 -44.17
C HIS A 50 19.11 -30.45 -43.05
N PRO A 51 17.93 -31.05 -43.31
CA PRO A 51 17.17 -31.82 -42.31
C PRO A 51 17.95 -32.99 -41.70
N GLN A 52 18.94 -33.52 -42.42
CA GLN A 52 19.85 -34.58 -41.97
C GLN A 52 20.75 -34.17 -40.80
N TRP A 53 20.93 -32.87 -40.55
CA TRP A 53 21.70 -32.33 -39.42
C TRP A 53 20.92 -32.33 -38.10
N LYS A 54 19.69 -32.80 -38.13
CA LYS A 54 18.83 -32.97 -36.97
C LYS A 54 19.50 -33.88 -35.95
N THR A 55 19.83 -33.31 -34.80
CA THR A 55 20.17 -34.10 -33.63
C THR A 55 18.88 -34.55 -32.96
N SER A 56 18.69 -35.87 -32.83
CA SER A 56 17.67 -36.39 -31.93
C SER A 56 18.13 -36.06 -30.51
N PRO A 57 17.34 -35.30 -29.72
CA PRO A 57 17.69 -35.07 -28.34
C PRO A 57 17.67 -36.43 -27.64
N PRO A 58 18.56 -36.68 -26.66
CA PRO A 58 18.59 -37.94 -25.96
C PRO A 58 17.17 -38.23 -25.43
N PRO A 59 16.53 -39.34 -25.83
CA PRO A 59 15.13 -39.61 -25.48
C PRO A 59 14.97 -39.69 -23.95
N GLU A 60 15.99 -40.18 -23.26
CA GLU A 60 16.06 -40.26 -21.80
C GLU A 60 16.08 -38.87 -21.13
N LEU A 61 16.94 -37.95 -21.60
CA LEU A 61 17.03 -36.59 -21.05
C LEU A 61 15.74 -35.80 -21.32
N THR A 62 15.17 -35.93 -22.51
CA THR A 62 13.90 -35.27 -22.86
C THR A 62 12.74 -35.82 -22.03
N GLY A 63 12.72 -37.14 -21.81
CA GLY A 63 11.77 -37.80 -20.93
C GLY A 63 11.92 -37.35 -19.47
N ALA A 64 13.16 -37.24 -18.96
CA ALA A 64 13.46 -36.78 -17.62
C ALA A 64 13.01 -35.32 -17.40
N VAL A 65 13.41 -34.40 -18.28
CA VAL A 65 13.01 -32.98 -18.20
C VAL A 65 11.50 -32.81 -18.33
N ARG A 66 10.85 -33.54 -19.25
CA ARG A 66 9.38 -33.52 -19.38
C ARG A 66 8.70 -34.02 -18.11
N LYS A 67 9.19 -35.12 -17.52
CA LYS A 67 8.66 -35.63 -16.25
C LYS A 67 8.82 -34.61 -15.12
N ILE A 68 9.97 -33.94 -15.03
CA ILE A 68 10.23 -32.88 -14.03
C ILE A 68 9.26 -31.71 -14.23
N LEU A 69 9.10 -31.20 -15.46
CA LEU A 69 8.20 -30.09 -15.76
C LEU A 69 6.73 -30.43 -15.50
N LEU A 70 6.27 -31.61 -15.94
CA LEU A 70 4.90 -32.06 -15.67
C LEU A 70 4.66 -32.28 -14.18
N ARG A 71 5.66 -32.77 -13.43
CA ARG A 71 5.61 -32.88 -11.97
C ARG A 71 5.47 -31.50 -11.34
N GLN A 72 6.27 -30.53 -11.75
CA GLN A 72 6.26 -29.17 -11.17
C GLN A 72 4.98 -28.39 -11.49
N ILE A 73 4.48 -28.50 -12.73
CA ILE A 73 3.19 -27.91 -13.15
C ILE A 73 2.02 -28.60 -12.43
N GLY A 74 2.05 -29.93 -12.34
CA GLY A 74 1.05 -30.71 -11.61
C GLY A 74 0.98 -30.34 -10.13
N VAL A 75 2.12 -30.15 -9.47
CA VAL A 75 2.20 -29.74 -8.06
C VAL A 75 1.61 -28.34 -7.86
N ARG A 76 1.99 -27.35 -8.68
CA ARG A 76 1.44 -25.99 -8.57
C ARG A 76 -0.07 -25.94 -8.81
N ASN A 77 -0.56 -26.70 -9.79
CA ASN A 77 -2.00 -26.78 -10.08
C ASN A 77 -2.76 -27.49 -8.96
N ALA A 78 -2.18 -28.52 -8.35
CA ALA A 78 -2.75 -29.21 -7.20
C ALA A 78 -2.81 -28.29 -5.97
N GLU A 79 -1.72 -27.60 -5.62
CA GLU A 79 -1.69 -26.62 -4.52
C GLU A 79 -2.72 -25.50 -4.72
N ASN A 80 -2.88 -25.00 -5.96
CA ASN A 80 -3.88 -24.00 -6.26
C ASN A 80 -5.30 -24.52 -6.06
N THR A 81 -5.58 -25.74 -6.51
CA THR A 81 -6.90 -26.38 -6.35
C THR A 81 -7.22 -26.60 -4.87
N LEU A 82 -6.25 -27.11 -4.09
CA LEU A 82 -6.38 -27.30 -2.65
C LEU A 82 -6.69 -25.98 -1.93
N TYR A 83 -5.95 -24.92 -2.27
CA TYR A 83 -6.19 -23.59 -1.71
C TYR A 83 -7.59 -23.06 -2.04
N GLN A 84 -8.02 -23.15 -3.29
CA GLN A 84 -9.37 -22.71 -3.69
C GLN A 84 -10.48 -23.51 -3.00
N ASN A 85 -10.27 -24.81 -2.78
CA ASN A 85 -11.23 -25.64 -2.05
C ASN A 85 -11.37 -25.19 -0.58
N VAL A 86 -10.25 -24.91 0.09
CA VAL A 86 -10.25 -24.35 1.46
C VAL A 86 -11.05 -23.05 1.49
N LEU A 87 -10.75 -22.13 0.58
CA LEU A 87 -11.44 -20.84 0.49
C LEU A 87 -12.94 -20.99 0.21
N GLN A 88 -13.32 -21.89 -0.71
CA GLN A 88 -14.71 -22.12 -1.07
C GLN A 88 -15.50 -22.72 0.11
N GLN A 89 -14.90 -23.62 0.88
CA GLN A 89 -15.51 -24.19 2.08
C GLN A 89 -15.75 -23.12 3.15
N VAL A 90 -14.76 -22.28 3.42
CA VAL A 90 -14.84 -21.22 4.44
C VAL A 90 -15.81 -20.10 4.02
N SER A 91 -15.78 -19.69 2.74
CA SER A 91 -16.56 -18.54 2.24
C SER A 91 -18.07 -18.64 2.50
N ARG A 92 -18.61 -19.86 2.63
CA ARG A 92 -20.04 -20.09 2.89
C ARG A 92 -20.47 -19.72 4.31
N ASN A 93 -19.53 -19.69 5.25
CA ASN A 93 -19.80 -19.52 6.68
C ASN A 93 -19.51 -18.11 7.19
N TYR A 94 -18.85 -17.27 6.38
CA TYR A 94 -18.47 -15.91 6.77
C TYR A 94 -19.01 -14.90 5.77
N ALA A 95 -19.94 -14.06 6.23
CA ALA A 95 -20.47 -12.95 5.45
C ALA A 95 -19.36 -11.93 5.15
N VAL A 96 -19.52 -11.19 4.05
CA VAL A 96 -18.64 -10.06 3.72
C VAL A 96 -18.67 -9.04 4.86
N MET A 97 -17.52 -8.43 5.14
CA MET A 97 -17.39 -7.37 6.13
C MET A 97 -17.43 -6.02 5.43
N THR A 98 -18.41 -5.21 5.82
CA THR A 98 -18.66 -3.88 5.27
C THR A 98 -17.94 -2.81 6.10
N LEU A 99 -17.91 -1.57 5.59
CA LEU A 99 -17.38 -0.45 6.34
C LEU A 99 -18.16 -0.21 7.64
N ALA A 100 -19.49 -0.36 7.61
CA ALA A 100 -20.35 -0.19 8.78
C ALA A 100 -20.04 -1.22 9.88
N ASP A 101 -19.72 -2.47 9.51
CA ASP A 101 -19.32 -3.50 10.48
C ASP A 101 -18.00 -3.15 11.20
N MET A 102 -17.11 -2.40 10.53
CA MET A 102 -15.80 -2.02 11.09
C MET A 102 -15.88 -0.80 12.00
N THR A 103 -16.86 0.07 11.77
CA THR A 103 -16.98 1.36 12.47
C THR A 103 -18.15 1.40 13.46
N GLY A 104 -19.00 0.35 13.50
CA GLY A 104 -20.11 0.22 14.43
C GLY A 104 -21.16 1.32 14.29
N ASP A 105 -21.74 1.76 15.41
CA ASP A 105 -22.79 2.80 15.44
C ASP A 105 -22.26 4.23 15.20
N THR A 106 -21.02 4.38 14.72
CA THR A 106 -20.48 5.70 14.39
C THR A 106 -21.07 6.23 13.08
N LEU A 107 -21.16 7.56 12.95
CA LEU A 107 -21.76 8.24 11.80
C LEU A 107 -20.84 8.26 10.56
N THR A 108 -20.36 7.09 10.14
CA THR A 108 -19.31 6.93 9.11
C THR A 108 -19.68 7.56 7.77
N GLU A 109 -20.93 7.41 7.33
CA GLU A 109 -21.49 7.97 6.08
C GLU A 109 -21.44 9.51 5.99
N SER A 110 -21.15 10.19 7.10
CA SER A 110 -20.94 11.64 7.12
C SER A 110 -19.49 12.05 6.81
N LEU A 111 -18.51 11.14 6.97
CA LEU A 111 -17.09 11.41 6.77
C LEU A 111 -16.53 10.77 5.49
N PHE A 112 -16.71 9.45 5.34
CA PHE A 112 -16.12 8.70 4.25
C PHE A 112 -16.93 7.46 3.92
N SER A 113 -16.83 7.01 2.67
CA SER A 113 -17.57 5.85 2.18
C SER A 113 -16.69 4.99 1.28
N THR A 114 -17.16 3.77 1.02
CA THR A 114 -16.59 2.86 0.03
C THR A 114 -17.68 1.96 -0.52
N GLU A 115 -17.54 1.57 -1.79
CA GLU A 115 -18.37 0.55 -2.44
C GLU A 115 -17.77 -0.86 -2.31
N GLN A 116 -16.53 -0.97 -1.83
CA GLN A 116 -15.85 -2.24 -1.68
C GLN A 116 -16.15 -2.86 -0.32
N THR A 117 -16.14 -4.20 -0.26
CA THR A 117 -16.25 -4.98 0.97
C THR A 117 -15.07 -5.93 1.10
N VAL A 118 -14.74 -6.33 2.33
CA VAL A 118 -13.75 -7.38 2.56
C VAL A 118 -14.46 -8.73 2.57
N PRO A 119 -14.04 -9.74 1.78
CA PRO A 119 -14.59 -11.08 1.89
C PRO A 119 -14.43 -11.64 3.31
N GLY A 120 -15.50 -12.17 3.91
CA GLY A 120 -15.50 -12.59 5.32
C GLY A 120 -14.44 -13.64 5.67
N MET A 121 -14.10 -14.48 4.70
CA MET A 121 -13.00 -15.45 4.77
C MET A 121 -11.62 -14.84 5.04
N PHE A 122 -11.41 -13.55 4.76
CA PHE A 122 -10.18 -12.80 5.01
C PHE A 122 -10.32 -11.90 6.25
N THR A 123 -10.85 -12.47 7.33
CA THR A 123 -10.95 -11.81 8.62
C THR A 123 -10.24 -12.65 9.68
N ARG A 124 -9.88 -12.02 10.79
CA ARG A 124 -9.28 -12.70 11.94
C ARG A 124 -10.23 -13.76 12.49
N GLN A 125 -11.52 -13.48 12.53
CA GLN A 125 -12.56 -14.45 12.91
C GLN A 125 -12.50 -15.69 12.02
N ALA A 126 -12.42 -15.52 10.70
CA ALA A 126 -12.33 -16.64 9.78
C ALA A 126 -11.02 -17.42 9.91
N TRP A 127 -9.90 -16.72 10.11
CA TRP A 127 -8.61 -17.33 10.35
C TRP A 127 -8.61 -18.23 11.59
N GLU A 128 -9.00 -17.66 12.73
CA GLU A 128 -9.01 -18.34 14.03
C GLU A 128 -10.09 -19.41 14.12
N GLY A 129 -11.21 -19.21 13.41
CA GLY A 129 -12.39 -20.08 13.46
C GLY A 129 -12.33 -21.29 12.53
N GLN A 130 -12.00 -21.12 11.24
CA GLN A 130 -12.10 -22.24 10.27
C GLN A 130 -10.93 -22.35 9.30
N VAL A 131 -10.34 -21.25 8.82
CA VAL A 131 -9.31 -21.32 7.76
C VAL A 131 -8.09 -22.10 8.24
N ARG A 132 -7.60 -21.80 9.45
CA ARG A 132 -6.42 -22.49 10.00
C ARG A 132 -6.66 -24.00 10.05
N GLU A 133 -7.82 -24.43 10.56
CA GLU A 133 -8.18 -25.85 10.65
C GLU A 133 -8.34 -26.49 9.26
N ALA A 134 -9.00 -25.81 8.31
CA ALA A 134 -9.19 -26.31 6.96
C ALA A 134 -7.84 -26.53 6.24
N ILE A 135 -6.85 -25.65 6.47
CA ILE A 135 -5.48 -25.84 5.97
C ILE A 135 -4.85 -27.09 6.62
N GLU A 136 -4.99 -27.27 7.94
CA GLU A 136 -4.48 -28.47 8.63
C GLU A 136 -5.10 -29.78 8.11
N GLN A 137 -6.40 -29.79 7.83
CA GLN A 137 -7.10 -30.94 7.28
C GLN A 137 -6.54 -31.31 5.89
N VAL A 138 -6.34 -30.33 5.02
CA VAL A 138 -5.74 -30.54 3.69
C VAL A 138 -4.30 -31.08 3.80
N VAL A 139 -3.51 -30.53 4.71
CA VAL A 139 -2.12 -30.96 4.94
C VAL A 139 -2.09 -32.40 5.48
N THR A 140 -3.02 -32.76 6.36
CA THR A 140 -3.14 -34.11 6.93
C THR A 140 -3.59 -35.13 5.89
N ALA A 141 -4.63 -34.82 5.12
CA ALA A 141 -5.10 -35.67 4.03
C ALA A 141 -3.98 -35.91 3.00
N ARG A 142 -3.17 -34.89 2.70
CA ARG A 142 -2.03 -35.05 1.79
C ARG A 142 -0.91 -35.90 2.39
N ARG A 143 -0.68 -35.83 3.70
CA ARG A 143 0.28 -36.69 4.40
C ARG A 143 -0.13 -38.15 4.32
N GLU A 144 -1.38 -38.44 4.62
CA GLU A 144 -1.97 -39.79 4.47
C GLU A 144 -1.88 -40.25 3.01
N GLU A 145 -2.09 -39.32 2.06
CA GLU A 145 -1.96 -39.64 0.63
C GLU A 145 -0.56 -40.13 0.26
N ILE A 146 0.45 -39.42 0.76
CA ILE A 146 1.85 -39.74 0.50
C ILE A 146 2.25 -41.04 1.22
N ASP A 147 1.77 -41.25 2.46
CA ASP A 147 2.09 -42.44 3.26
C ASP A 147 1.54 -43.73 2.62
N TRP A 148 0.32 -43.70 2.08
CA TRP A 148 -0.23 -44.86 1.34
C TRP A 148 0.55 -45.14 0.05
N VAL A 149 0.92 -44.11 -0.73
CA VAL A 149 1.68 -44.30 -1.98
C VAL A 149 3.08 -44.86 -1.72
N LEU A 150 3.72 -44.46 -0.61
CA LEU A 150 5.07 -44.90 -0.26
C LEU A 150 5.11 -46.36 0.23
N SER A 151 4.01 -46.90 0.76
CA SER A 151 3.93 -48.32 1.12
C SER A 151 3.97 -49.28 -0.08
N ASP A 152 3.74 -48.78 -1.31
CA ASP A 152 3.66 -49.58 -2.53
C ASP A 152 4.93 -49.46 -3.43
N ARG A 153 5.82 -48.49 -3.18
CA ARG A 153 7.08 -48.33 -3.93
C ARG A 153 8.24 -47.83 -3.06
N GLN A 154 9.08 -48.77 -2.64
CA GLN A 154 10.34 -48.52 -1.96
C GLN A 154 11.43 -48.11 -2.97
N GLN A 155 11.45 -46.84 -3.40
CA GLN A 155 12.67 -46.13 -3.85
C GLN A 155 12.37 -44.66 -4.21
N ASP A 156 13.00 -43.76 -3.45
CA ASP A 156 13.42 -42.39 -3.79
C ASP A 156 12.47 -41.51 -4.63
N THR A 157 11.77 -40.57 -3.98
CA THR A 157 11.71 -39.12 -4.34
C THR A 157 10.45 -38.41 -3.80
N SER A 158 10.50 -37.83 -2.59
CA SER A 158 9.54 -36.75 -2.22
C SER A 158 9.96 -35.93 -1.00
N ALA A 159 11.19 -35.42 -0.97
CA ALA A 159 11.57 -34.36 -0.03
C ALA A 159 10.95 -32.98 -0.39
N ASP A 160 10.40 -32.81 -1.61
CA ASP A 160 9.89 -31.53 -2.13
C ASP A 160 8.48 -31.12 -1.70
N ILE A 161 7.75 -31.99 -0.96
CA ILE A 161 6.40 -31.69 -0.45
C ILE A 161 6.27 -32.27 0.96
N SER A 162 7.10 -31.82 1.90
CA SER A 162 6.82 -32.10 3.30
C SER A 162 5.48 -31.46 3.68
N PRO A 163 4.64 -32.11 4.52
CA PRO A 163 3.38 -31.53 5.00
C PRO A 163 3.56 -30.13 5.61
N ASP A 164 4.66 -29.90 6.31
CA ASP A 164 4.99 -28.60 6.92
C ASP A 164 5.32 -27.54 5.85
N THR A 165 6.02 -27.90 4.77
CA THR A 165 6.25 -26.99 3.65
C THR A 165 4.94 -26.61 2.97
N LEU A 166 4.01 -27.56 2.79
CA LEU A 166 2.69 -27.29 2.23
C LEU A 166 1.87 -26.36 3.14
N ARG A 167 1.84 -26.64 4.46
CA ARG A 167 1.20 -25.78 5.46
C ARG A 167 1.70 -24.34 5.36
N ASN A 168 3.02 -24.15 5.36
CA ASN A 168 3.63 -22.84 5.30
C ASN A 168 3.30 -22.10 4.00
N ARG A 169 3.31 -22.79 2.85
CA ARG A 169 2.94 -22.20 1.56
C ARG A 169 1.48 -21.78 1.51
N LEU A 170 0.56 -22.64 1.93
CA LEU A 170 -0.87 -22.34 1.96
C LEU A 170 -1.17 -21.18 2.92
N THR A 171 -0.55 -21.19 4.09
CA THR A 171 -0.70 -20.12 5.10
C THR A 171 -0.13 -18.79 4.59
N SER A 172 1.07 -18.79 4.02
CA SER A 172 1.69 -17.59 3.45
C SER A 172 0.84 -17.02 2.31
N ARG A 173 0.29 -17.89 1.45
CA ARG A 173 -0.61 -17.47 0.37
C ARG A 173 -1.90 -16.87 0.92
N TYR A 174 -2.51 -17.52 1.91
CA TYR A 174 -3.70 -17.00 2.59
C TYR A 174 -3.47 -15.59 3.13
N PHE A 175 -2.38 -15.36 3.87
CA PHE A 175 -2.09 -14.03 4.42
C PHE A 175 -1.71 -13.00 3.36
N THR A 176 -1.18 -13.42 2.21
CA THR A 176 -0.98 -12.54 1.05
C THR A 176 -2.31 -12.06 0.47
N ASP A 177 -3.26 -12.98 0.26
CA ASP A 177 -4.60 -12.66 -0.26
C ASP A 177 -5.43 -11.88 0.76
N PHE A 178 -5.26 -12.19 2.06
CA PHE A 178 -5.82 -11.42 3.17
C PHE A 178 -5.37 -9.97 3.08
N ALA A 179 -4.05 -9.74 3.08
CA ALA A 179 -3.48 -8.41 3.05
C ALA A 179 -3.90 -7.65 1.79
N GLY A 180 -3.89 -8.31 0.62
CA GLY A 180 -4.34 -7.73 -0.64
C GLY A 180 -5.82 -7.31 -0.62
N SER A 181 -6.70 -8.14 -0.06
CA SER A 181 -8.14 -7.84 0.06
C SER A 181 -8.40 -6.62 0.94
N TRP A 182 -7.66 -6.52 2.06
CA TRP A 182 -7.74 -5.38 2.97
C TRP A 182 -7.17 -4.10 2.35
N LEU A 183 -6.01 -4.16 1.72
CA LEU A 183 -5.41 -2.99 1.05
C LEU A 183 -6.32 -2.48 -0.08
N ALA A 184 -6.92 -3.38 -0.86
CA ALA A 184 -7.86 -2.98 -1.91
C ALA A 184 -9.06 -2.23 -1.30
N PHE A 185 -9.69 -2.80 -0.27
CA PHE A 185 -10.77 -2.15 0.47
C PHE A 185 -10.35 -0.77 1.02
N LEU A 186 -9.22 -0.67 1.70
CA LEU A 186 -8.78 0.57 2.34
C LEU A 186 -8.44 1.67 1.32
N ASN A 187 -7.82 1.31 0.19
CA ASN A 187 -7.51 2.26 -0.87
C ASN A 187 -8.73 2.68 -1.71
N SER A 188 -9.84 1.95 -1.59
CA SER A 188 -11.11 2.34 -2.21
C SER A 188 -11.87 3.40 -1.41
N ILE A 189 -11.52 3.63 -0.14
CA ILE A 189 -12.17 4.63 0.73
C ILE A 189 -12.06 6.02 0.09
N ARG A 190 -13.16 6.77 0.14
CA ARG A 190 -13.26 8.14 -0.35
C ARG A 190 -13.78 9.05 0.76
N TRP A 191 -13.10 10.18 0.94
CA TRP A 191 -13.62 11.26 1.79
C TRP A 191 -14.85 11.89 1.15
N LYS A 192 -15.89 12.13 1.95
CA LYS A 192 -17.12 12.79 1.50
C LYS A 192 -16.87 14.28 1.32
N LYS A 193 -17.08 14.76 0.10
CA LYS A 193 -16.95 16.18 -0.24
C LYS A 193 -18.03 16.99 0.47
N GLU A 194 -17.64 18.13 1.02
CA GLU A 194 -18.52 19.13 1.60
C GLU A 194 -18.18 20.52 1.06
N ASP A 195 -19.21 21.29 0.73
CA ASP A 195 -19.08 22.58 0.04
C ASP A 195 -19.39 23.78 0.96
N SER A 196 -19.88 23.51 2.18
CA SER A 196 -20.15 24.52 3.20
C SER A 196 -19.11 24.51 4.32
N LEU A 197 -18.79 25.70 4.86
CA LEU A 197 -17.90 25.79 6.01
C LEU A 197 -18.49 25.12 7.26
N SER A 198 -19.82 25.18 7.42
CA SER A 198 -20.55 24.49 8.50
C SER A 198 -20.41 22.98 8.39
N GLY A 199 -20.65 22.39 7.22
CA GLY A 199 -20.50 20.95 7.06
C GLY A 199 -19.05 20.49 7.24
N ILE A 200 -18.07 21.29 6.79
CA ILE A 200 -16.65 21.01 7.07
C ILE A 200 -16.38 21.00 8.57
N LEU A 201 -16.91 21.96 9.32
CA LEU A 201 -16.80 21.99 10.78
C LEU A 201 -17.43 20.76 11.43
N ASP A 202 -18.59 20.31 10.96
CA ASP A 202 -19.25 19.10 11.44
C ASP A 202 -18.39 17.85 11.16
N GLN A 203 -17.83 17.75 9.95
CA GLN A 203 -16.93 16.65 9.58
C GLN A 203 -15.66 16.63 10.44
N LEU A 204 -14.99 17.78 10.62
CA LEU A 204 -13.79 17.85 11.48
C LEU A 204 -14.13 17.58 12.95
N THR A 205 -15.33 17.95 13.40
CA THR A 205 -15.82 17.67 14.75
C THR A 205 -15.95 16.18 14.97
N LEU A 206 -16.69 15.49 14.10
CA LEU A 206 -16.90 14.06 14.22
C LEU A 206 -15.60 13.28 14.04
N MET A 207 -14.75 13.68 13.09
CA MET A 207 -13.46 13.04 12.85
C MET A 207 -12.54 13.07 14.08
N ALA A 208 -12.51 14.18 14.80
CA ALA A 208 -11.68 14.38 15.98
C ALA A 208 -12.37 14.02 17.30
N ASP A 209 -13.61 13.52 17.27
CA ASP A 209 -14.33 13.13 18.47
C ASP A 209 -13.72 11.87 19.10
N ALA A 210 -13.35 11.94 20.38
CA ALA A 210 -12.65 10.85 21.04
C ALA A 210 -13.50 9.58 21.26
N ARG A 211 -14.83 9.67 21.17
CA ARG A 211 -15.76 8.56 21.45
C ARG A 211 -16.47 8.06 20.19
N GLN A 212 -16.81 8.97 19.29
CA GLN A 212 -17.67 8.69 18.15
C GLN A 212 -16.94 8.75 16.80
N SER A 213 -15.62 8.99 16.80
CA SER A 213 -14.86 9.09 15.55
C SER A 213 -14.88 7.78 14.75
N PRO A 214 -15.45 7.78 13.52
CA PRO A 214 -15.36 6.66 12.61
C PRO A 214 -13.92 6.31 12.23
N LEU A 215 -13.01 7.29 12.22
CA LEU A 215 -11.61 7.07 11.90
C LEU A 215 -10.92 6.26 13.01
N ILE A 216 -11.15 6.62 14.28
CA ILE A 216 -10.60 5.87 15.42
C ILE A 216 -11.13 4.43 15.41
N ALA A 217 -12.46 4.27 15.26
CA ALA A 217 -13.11 2.96 15.21
C ALA A 217 -12.55 2.07 14.06
N LEU A 218 -12.39 2.65 12.87
CA LEU A 218 -11.79 1.94 11.73
C LEU A 218 -10.35 1.51 12.02
N THR A 219 -9.53 2.40 12.59
CA THR A 219 -8.13 2.08 12.91
C THR A 219 -8.00 1.03 14.02
N ASP A 220 -8.90 1.02 14.99
CA ASP A 220 -8.94 0.00 16.04
C ASP A 220 -9.32 -1.37 15.47
N THR A 221 -10.33 -1.42 14.61
CA THR A 221 -10.69 -2.65 13.89
C THR A 221 -9.53 -3.15 13.04
N LEU A 222 -8.84 -2.25 12.33
CA LEU A 222 -7.66 -2.62 11.53
C LEU A 222 -6.52 -3.17 12.38
N ALA A 223 -6.22 -2.57 13.53
CA ALA A 223 -5.21 -3.08 14.46
C ALA A 223 -5.58 -4.47 14.98
N TRP A 224 -6.86 -4.70 15.28
CA TRP A 224 -7.35 -6.00 15.73
C TRP A 224 -7.24 -7.09 14.65
N GLN A 225 -7.55 -6.74 13.40
CA GLN A 225 -7.47 -7.64 12.24
C GLN A 225 -6.02 -7.94 11.84
N ALA A 226 -5.12 -6.95 11.91
CA ALA A 226 -3.70 -7.11 11.63
C ALA A 226 -3.00 -8.09 12.59
N ALA A 227 -3.57 -8.30 13.78
CA ALA A 227 -3.06 -9.28 14.75
C ALA A 227 -3.44 -10.74 14.39
N ALA A 228 -4.16 -10.99 13.29
CA ALA A 228 -4.46 -12.35 12.84
C ALA A 228 -3.18 -13.15 12.59
N GLY A 229 -3.16 -14.40 13.07
CA GLY A 229 -2.02 -15.30 12.89
C GLY A 229 -0.84 -15.05 13.85
N ARG A 230 -0.91 -14.05 14.74
CA ARG A 230 0.04 -13.94 15.85
C ARG A 230 -0.21 -15.10 16.82
N GLU A 231 0.85 -15.87 17.12
CA GLU A 231 0.74 -16.94 18.11
C GLU A 231 0.41 -16.34 19.47
N ASN A 232 -0.71 -16.77 20.07
CA ASN A 232 -1.17 -16.30 21.38
C ASN A 232 -0.30 -16.81 22.55
N ARG A 233 0.94 -17.27 22.29
CA ARG A 233 1.91 -17.77 23.29
C ARG A 233 2.25 -16.71 24.35
N GLY A 234 1.96 -15.44 24.09
CA GLY A 234 2.30 -14.32 24.95
C GLY A 234 1.55 -14.24 26.28
N LEU A 235 0.41 -14.91 26.48
CA LEU A 235 -0.36 -14.77 27.74
C LEU A 235 -0.10 -15.91 28.74
N SER A 236 -0.04 -17.15 28.28
CA SER A 236 0.16 -18.31 29.16
C SER A 236 1.62 -18.47 29.60
N ASP A 237 2.59 -18.30 28.68
CA ASP A 237 4.01 -18.40 29.03
C ASP A 237 4.52 -17.18 29.81
N SER A 238 3.92 -15.99 29.61
CA SER A 238 4.28 -14.80 30.38
C SER A 238 3.75 -14.87 31.81
N LEU A 239 2.55 -15.42 32.03
CA LEU A 239 2.01 -15.67 33.37
C LEU A 239 2.80 -16.77 34.09
N ALA A 240 3.15 -17.85 33.38
CA ALA A 240 3.98 -18.92 33.94
C ALA A 240 5.39 -18.41 34.30
N LYS A 241 6.04 -17.63 33.42
CA LYS A 241 7.33 -16.98 33.72
C LYS A 241 7.23 -15.95 34.84
N SER A 242 6.20 -15.13 34.87
CA SER A 242 5.99 -14.13 35.93
C SER A 242 5.79 -14.80 37.30
N ALA A 243 5.06 -15.91 37.36
CA ALA A 243 4.93 -16.69 38.59
C ALA A 243 6.27 -17.32 38.98
N GLN A 244 7.02 -17.88 38.03
CA GLN A 244 8.31 -18.54 38.29
C GLN A 244 9.41 -17.54 38.66
N GLU A 245 9.37 -16.30 38.18
CA GLU A 245 10.28 -15.22 38.56
C GLU A 245 9.95 -14.66 39.95
N LEU A 246 8.67 -14.58 40.33
CA LEU A 246 8.24 -14.22 41.68
C LEU A 246 8.64 -15.28 42.72
N PHE A 247 8.59 -16.57 42.37
CA PHE A 247 9.04 -17.66 43.24
C PHE A 247 10.57 -17.73 43.40
N ASN A 248 11.33 -17.21 42.44
CA ASN A 248 12.80 -17.29 42.44
C ASN A 248 13.50 -16.05 43.04
N GLY A 249 12.76 -15.11 43.65
CA GLY A 249 13.31 -14.08 44.53
C GLY A 249 14.37 -13.16 43.92
N LYS A 250 14.34 -12.94 42.59
CA LYS A 250 15.25 -11.98 41.94
C LYS A 250 14.52 -10.67 41.70
N GLU A 251 14.59 -9.75 42.65
CA GLU A 251 14.31 -8.33 42.39
C GLU A 251 15.34 -7.83 41.37
N LYS A 252 14.92 -7.72 40.10
CA LYS A 252 15.61 -6.94 39.08
C LYS A 252 14.71 -5.78 38.68
N THR A 253 15.29 -4.59 38.66
CA THR A 253 14.70 -3.32 38.21
C THR A 253 13.97 -3.51 36.86
N PRO A 254 12.78 -2.92 36.63
CA PRO A 254 11.89 -3.31 35.51
C PRO A 254 12.32 -2.82 34.11
N GLN A 255 13.61 -2.57 33.87
CA GLN A 255 14.07 -1.81 32.71
C GLN A 255 15.05 -2.55 31.78
N GLN A 256 15.26 -3.86 31.96
CA GLN A 256 16.28 -4.58 31.17
C GLN A 256 15.88 -5.99 30.70
N SER A 257 14.60 -6.20 30.38
CA SER A 257 14.12 -7.43 29.72
C SER A 257 12.83 -7.22 28.89
N ARG A 258 12.71 -6.13 28.11
CA ARG A 258 11.62 -5.95 27.14
C ARG A 258 12.11 -5.29 25.85
N GLU A 259 13.21 -5.78 25.31
CA GLU A 259 13.61 -5.46 23.94
C GLU A 259 13.29 -6.67 23.05
N GLY A 260 12.33 -6.49 22.13
CA GLY A 260 12.42 -7.07 20.79
C GLY A 260 12.00 -8.52 20.56
N ASN A 261 10.95 -9.03 21.22
CA ASN A 261 10.45 -10.37 20.87
C ASN A 261 8.90 -10.48 20.93
N GLU A 262 8.18 -9.50 20.37
CA GLU A 262 6.83 -9.83 19.90
C GLU A 262 6.97 -10.81 18.71
N PRO A 263 6.30 -11.97 18.74
CA PRO A 263 6.32 -12.90 17.61
C PRO A 263 5.87 -12.16 16.35
N VAL A 264 6.74 -12.13 15.33
CA VAL A 264 6.43 -11.49 14.04
C VAL A 264 5.22 -12.20 13.44
N GLY A 265 4.11 -11.49 13.37
CA GLY A 265 2.88 -11.93 12.72
C GLY A 265 3.02 -11.92 11.19
N PRO A 266 2.26 -12.77 10.48
CA PRO A 266 2.32 -12.85 9.02
C PRO A 266 1.89 -11.56 8.32
N LEU A 267 1.11 -10.70 9.00
CA LEU A 267 0.63 -9.41 8.50
C LEU A 267 1.50 -8.22 8.93
N ASP A 268 2.49 -8.43 9.79
CA ASP A 268 3.25 -7.34 10.41
C ASP A 268 3.97 -6.49 9.36
N LYS A 269 4.50 -7.09 8.29
CA LYS A 269 5.18 -6.33 7.23
C LYS A 269 4.24 -5.36 6.52
N THR A 270 3.04 -5.81 6.18
CA THR A 270 2.07 -5.01 5.42
C THR A 270 1.40 -3.94 6.28
N PHE A 271 1.10 -4.26 7.55
CA PHE A 271 0.38 -3.35 8.45
C PHE A 271 1.29 -2.56 9.39
N ALA A 272 2.61 -2.82 9.42
CA ALA A 272 3.57 -2.12 10.28
C ALA A 272 3.48 -0.57 10.20
N PRO A 273 3.40 0.06 9.02
CA PRO A 273 3.32 1.52 8.93
C PRO A 273 2.09 2.08 9.66
N LEU A 274 0.93 1.43 9.51
CA LEU A 274 -0.29 1.80 10.21
C LEU A 274 -0.17 1.56 11.72
N LEU A 275 0.33 0.39 12.14
CA LEU A 275 0.49 0.05 13.56
C LEU A 275 1.45 1.01 14.27
N ARG A 276 2.50 1.48 13.60
CA ARG A 276 3.41 2.52 14.12
C ARG A 276 2.70 3.86 14.34
N LEU A 277 1.78 4.23 13.44
CA LEU A 277 1.00 5.47 13.57
C LEU A 277 0.03 5.43 14.77
N LEU A 278 -0.49 4.23 15.08
CA LEU A 278 -1.38 3.98 16.22
C LEU A 278 -0.61 3.80 17.54
N GLY A 279 0.64 3.37 17.46
CA GLY A 279 1.50 3.05 18.60
C GLY A 279 2.24 4.25 19.18
N ASP A 280 1.79 4.65 20.38
CA ASP A 280 2.67 5.00 21.49
C ASP A 280 2.10 4.40 22.79
N LYS A 281 2.46 3.14 23.07
CA LYS A 281 2.36 2.51 24.39
C LYS A 281 3.51 1.51 24.54
N ALA A 282 4.57 1.96 25.22
CA ALA A 282 5.75 1.21 25.65
C ALA A 282 6.96 1.15 24.69
N GLY A 283 7.77 2.21 24.73
CA GLY A 283 9.23 2.09 24.94
C GLY A 283 10.13 1.76 23.74
N GLY A 284 10.80 2.80 23.25
CA GLY A 284 12.24 2.75 22.94
C GLY A 284 12.68 2.37 21.53
N GLY A 285 13.07 3.36 20.73
CA GLY A 285 14.16 3.22 19.76
C GLY A 285 13.90 3.72 18.33
N GLY A 286 14.12 5.01 18.08
CA GLY A 286 14.61 5.48 16.77
C GLY A 286 13.85 6.64 16.11
N GLY A 287 14.33 7.87 16.31
CA GLY A 287 14.13 8.99 15.38
C GLY A 287 13.19 10.11 15.85
N ASP A 288 13.72 11.33 15.87
CA ASP A 288 13.23 12.59 16.43
C ASP A 288 11.94 13.18 15.80
N THR A 289 11.06 12.36 15.22
CA THR A 289 9.78 12.83 14.64
C THR A 289 8.74 11.69 14.54
N GLN A 290 8.28 11.17 15.68
CA GLN A 290 7.30 10.09 15.69
C GLN A 290 5.91 10.62 15.25
N LEU A 291 5.50 10.29 14.03
CA LEU A 291 4.16 10.58 13.52
C LEU A 291 3.13 9.79 14.34
N SER A 292 2.02 10.42 14.75
CA SER A 292 0.98 9.75 15.52
C SER A 292 -0.42 10.20 15.14
N LEU A 293 -1.37 9.26 15.18
CA LEU A 293 -2.79 9.54 14.92
C LEU A 293 -3.32 10.58 15.92
N GLN A 294 -2.94 10.49 17.20
CA GLN A 294 -3.39 11.42 18.23
C GLN A 294 -2.90 12.87 17.97
N THR A 295 -1.65 13.02 17.54
CA THR A 295 -1.11 14.33 17.15
C THR A 295 -1.88 14.90 15.96
N TYR A 296 -2.18 14.06 14.97
CA TYR A 296 -2.99 14.46 13.82
C TYR A 296 -4.39 14.93 14.24
N LEU A 297 -5.13 14.15 15.04
CA LEU A 297 -6.46 14.53 15.52
C LEU A 297 -6.45 15.81 16.37
N THR A 298 -5.39 16.01 17.17
CA THR A 298 -5.19 17.26 17.93
C THR A 298 -4.98 18.45 16.99
N ARG A 299 -4.17 18.29 15.94
CA ARG A 299 -3.94 19.31 14.91
C ARG A 299 -5.23 19.63 14.14
N VAL A 300 -6.00 18.60 13.75
CA VAL A 300 -7.33 18.75 13.14
C VAL A 300 -8.28 19.54 14.06
N THR A 301 -8.26 19.27 15.36
CA THR A 301 -9.05 20.02 16.35
C THR A 301 -8.68 21.50 16.38
N ARG A 302 -7.38 21.85 16.28
CA ARG A 302 -6.93 23.25 16.21
C ARG A 302 -7.45 23.95 14.95
N VAL A 303 -7.36 23.27 13.80
CA VAL A 303 -7.94 23.75 12.54
C VAL A 303 -9.44 24.01 12.70
N ARG A 304 -10.19 23.05 13.25
CA ARG A 304 -11.62 23.21 13.54
C ARG A 304 -11.90 24.45 14.39
N LEU A 305 -11.19 24.61 15.51
CA LEU A 305 -11.38 25.76 16.41
C LEU A 305 -11.09 27.09 15.69
N LYS A 306 -10.09 27.12 14.80
CA LYS A 306 -9.78 28.32 14.01
C LYS A 306 -10.89 28.65 13.02
N LEU A 307 -11.44 27.66 12.33
CA LEU A 307 -12.58 27.83 11.42
C LEU A 307 -13.86 28.22 12.15
N GLN A 308 -14.05 27.72 13.37
CA GLN A 308 -15.18 28.07 14.22
C GLN A 308 -15.10 29.54 14.66
N GLN A 309 -13.90 30.05 14.99
CA GLN A 309 -13.69 31.48 15.27
C GLN A 309 -14.06 32.36 14.08
N VAL A 310 -13.76 31.93 12.85
CA VAL A 310 -14.16 32.65 11.62
C VAL A 310 -15.68 32.70 11.48
N THR A 311 -16.34 31.55 11.68
CA THR A 311 -17.80 31.43 11.52
C THR A 311 -18.57 32.24 12.56
N ASN A 312 -18.04 32.36 13.77
CA ASN A 312 -18.67 33.08 14.88
C ASN A 312 -18.23 34.56 14.97
N ALA A 313 -17.39 35.05 14.05
CA ALA A 313 -16.94 36.44 14.06
C ALA A 313 -18.10 37.40 13.72
N PRO A 314 -18.07 38.65 14.22
CA PRO A 314 -19.05 39.68 13.84
C PRO A 314 -19.07 39.95 12.33
N ASP A 315 -17.90 39.89 11.67
CA ASP A 315 -17.75 39.89 10.22
C ASP A 315 -16.96 38.63 9.77
N PRO A 316 -17.67 37.54 9.42
CA PRO A 316 -17.03 36.31 8.94
C PRO A 316 -16.27 36.47 7.63
N GLN A 317 -16.69 37.41 6.77
CA GLN A 317 -16.05 37.62 5.47
C GLN A 317 -14.69 38.29 5.63
N GLU A 318 -14.61 39.32 6.47
CA GLU A 318 -13.35 39.98 6.80
C GLU A 318 -12.38 39.01 7.48
N MET A 319 -12.87 38.26 8.48
CA MET A 319 -12.04 37.28 9.20
C MET A 319 -11.52 36.15 8.30
N THR A 320 -12.32 35.69 7.33
CA THR A 320 -11.89 34.71 6.32
C THR A 320 -10.77 35.27 5.44
N GLN A 321 -10.86 36.52 5.02
CA GLN A 321 -9.84 37.17 4.20
C GLN A 321 -8.53 37.35 4.97
N GLN A 322 -8.61 37.78 6.23
CA GLN A 322 -7.43 37.89 7.10
C GLN A 322 -6.76 36.52 7.28
N LEU A 323 -7.53 35.46 7.56
CA LEU A 323 -7.01 34.10 7.67
C LEU A 323 -6.35 33.63 6.38
N ALA A 324 -6.97 33.85 5.24
CA ALA A 324 -6.39 33.48 3.95
C ALA A 324 -5.11 34.26 3.63
N GLN A 325 -5.05 35.55 3.99
CA GLN A 325 -3.87 36.37 3.80
C GLN A 325 -2.71 35.88 4.68
N THR A 326 -2.95 35.58 5.95
CA THR A 326 -1.92 35.04 6.84
C THR A 326 -1.45 33.66 6.41
N VAL A 327 -2.35 32.85 5.85
CA VAL A 327 -2.02 31.57 5.23
C VAL A 327 -1.12 31.75 4.00
N LEU A 328 -1.47 32.64 3.07
CA LEU A 328 -0.67 32.92 1.86
C LEU A 328 0.69 33.55 2.17
N GLN A 329 0.78 34.32 3.26
CA GLN A 329 2.04 34.89 3.75
C GLN A 329 2.92 33.87 4.49
N GLY A 330 2.45 32.62 4.68
CA GLY A 330 3.17 31.59 5.44
C GLY A 330 3.21 31.87 6.96
N LYS A 331 2.33 32.74 7.46
CA LYS A 331 2.27 33.13 8.89
C LYS A 331 1.28 32.31 9.70
N THR A 332 0.30 31.66 9.07
CA THR A 332 -0.65 30.77 9.76
C THR A 332 -0.13 29.34 9.78
N VAL A 333 0.59 29.05 10.86
CA VAL A 333 1.22 27.75 11.14
C VAL A 333 0.18 26.62 11.22
N ASP A 334 -0.99 26.83 11.83
CA ASP A 334 -1.89 25.71 12.14
C ASP A 334 -2.47 25.00 10.89
N LEU A 335 -2.93 25.73 9.87
CA LEU A 335 -3.61 25.14 8.71
C LEU A 335 -2.61 24.52 7.72
N THR A 336 -1.49 25.21 7.47
CA THR A 336 -0.39 24.70 6.64
C THR A 336 0.27 23.50 7.29
N ASP A 337 0.64 23.59 8.57
CA ASP A 337 1.36 22.52 9.25
C ASP A 337 0.49 21.28 9.43
N THR A 338 -0.82 21.45 9.65
CA THR A 338 -1.72 20.31 9.74
C THR A 338 -1.84 19.60 8.40
N ARG A 339 -1.87 20.36 7.29
CA ARG A 339 -1.89 19.79 5.93
C ARG A 339 -0.60 19.04 5.64
N ASP A 340 0.54 19.62 5.98
CA ASP A 340 1.83 19.00 5.74
C ASP A 340 2.06 17.79 6.66
N TYR A 341 1.61 17.86 7.92
CA TYR A 341 1.60 16.70 8.82
C TYR A 341 0.74 15.55 8.29
N GLY A 342 -0.46 15.84 7.78
CA GLY A 342 -1.32 14.84 7.13
C GLY A 342 -0.68 14.21 5.89
N ARG A 343 0.02 15.01 5.07
CA ARG A 343 0.81 14.51 3.92
C ARG A 343 2.00 13.66 4.34
N LEU A 344 2.70 14.04 5.42
CA LEU A 344 3.80 13.25 5.98
C LEU A 344 3.29 11.89 6.49
N ILE A 345 2.13 11.86 7.16
CA ILE A 345 1.49 10.59 7.53
C ILE A 345 1.20 9.76 6.27
N ALA A 346 0.49 10.31 5.29
CA ALA A 346 0.14 9.60 4.08
C ALA A 346 1.37 9.04 3.33
N ALA A 347 2.46 9.82 3.25
CA ALA A 347 3.72 9.38 2.66
C ALA A 347 4.41 8.28 3.49
N SER A 348 4.38 8.38 4.83
CA SER A 348 5.00 7.41 5.73
C SER A 348 4.34 6.02 5.71
N LEU A 349 3.07 5.94 5.30
CA LEU A 349 2.36 4.67 5.14
C LEU A 349 2.88 3.83 3.97
N GLY A 350 3.52 4.47 2.98
CA GLY A 350 4.04 3.82 1.77
C GLY A 350 3.03 3.75 0.62
N GLU A 351 3.51 3.35 -0.56
CA GLU A 351 2.75 3.35 -1.81
C GLU A 351 1.52 2.43 -1.78
N GLU A 352 1.65 1.27 -1.14
CA GLU A 352 0.57 0.28 -0.96
C GLU A 352 -0.64 0.86 -0.20
N TRP A 353 -0.47 1.93 0.57
CA TRP A 353 -1.49 2.58 1.39
C TRP A 353 -1.90 3.96 0.84
N SER A 354 -1.45 4.32 -0.37
CA SER A 354 -1.58 5.69 -0.91
C SER A 354 -3.03 6.19 -0.97
N GLY A 355 -3.97 5.36 -1.39
CA GLY A 355 -5.39 5.71 -1.48
C GLY A 355 -5.98 6.00 -0.10
N PHE A 356 -5.73 5.11 0.86
CA PHE A 356 -6.14 5.26 2.26
C PHE A 356 -5.52 6.51 2.91
N GLY A 357 -4.21 6.66 2.75
CA GLY A 357 -3.43 7.79 3.26
C GLY A 357 -3.96 9.13 2.77
N GLN A 358 -4.18 9.25 1.46
CA GLN A 358 -4.76 10.45 0.86
C GLN A 358 -6.18 10.72 1.36
N ALA A 359 -7.03 9.70 1.37
CA ALA A 359 -8.44 9.84 1.72
C ALA A 359 -8.63 10.32 3.17
N LEU A 360 -7.91 9.75 4.15
CA LEU A 360 -8.19 10.00 5.56
C LEU A 360 -7.26 11.02 6.23
N PHE A 361 -6.05 11.23 5.69
CA PHE A 361 -5.07 12.14 6.29
C PHE A 361 -4.82 13.42 5.48
N VAL A 362 -5.16 13.45 4.18
CA VAL A 362 -4.91 14.63 3.33
C VAL A 362 -6.21 15.36 2.97
N ARG A 363 -7.22 14.63 2.46
CA ARG A 363 -8.47 15.24 1.99
C ARG A 363 -9.23 16.08 3.02
N PRO A 364 -9.38 15.69 4.30
CA PRO A 364 -10.16 16.47 5.27
C PRO A 364 -9.59 17.88 5.47
N VAL A 365 -8.25 17.96 5.56
CA VAL A 365 -7.54 19.23 5.77
C VAL A 365 -7.47 20.03 4.46
N GLU A 366 -7.28 19.36 3.32
CA GLU A 366 -7.24 20.03 2.02
C GLU A 366 -8.58 20.66 1.61
N GLN A 367 -9.70 20.01 1.94
CA GLN A 367 -11.03 20.60 1.75
C GLN A 367 -11.20 21.86 2.61
N SER A 368 -10.83 21.78 3.88
CA SER A 368 -10.85 22.91 4.82
C SER A 368 -10.02 24.08 4.30
N TRP A 369 -8.83 23.79 3.78
CA TRP A 369 -7.94 24.75 3.14
C TRP A 369 -8.57 25.43 1.93
N ARG A 370 -9.18 24.65 1.01
CA ARG A 370 -9.82 25.18 -0.19
C ARG A 370 -10.97 26.13 0.17
N GLN A 371 -11.78 25.76 1.15
CA GLN A 371 -12.92 26.59 1.57
C GLN A 371 -12.50 27.95 2.12
N VAL A 372 -11.37 28.02 2.83
CA VAL A 372 -10.83 29.29 3.33
C VAL A 372 -10.24 30.15 2.21
N LEU A 373 -9.51 29.53 1.27
CA LEU A 373 -8.78 30.28 0.25
C LEU A 373 -9.62 30.74 -0.94
N THR A 374 -10.63 29.98 -1.38
CA THR A 374 -11.40 30.33 -2.58
C THR A 374 -12.06 31.72 -2.47
N PRO A 375 -12.78 32.07 -1.39
CA PRO A 375 -13.40 33.39 -1.27
C PRO A 375 -12.38 34.54 -1.21
N ALA A 376 -11.22 34.28 -0.61
CA ALA A 376 -10.14 35.26 -0.52
C ALA A 376 -9.46 35.50 -1.87
N ALA A 377 -9.22 34.45 -2.65
CA ALA A 377 -8.72 34.56 -4.01
C ALA A 377 -9.68 35.36 -4.89
N ASP A 378 -10.99 35.12 -4.79
CA ASP A 378 -12.01 35.87 -5.51
C ASP A 378 -12.06 37.34 -5.06
N SER A 379 -11.92 37.60 -3.75
CA SER A 379 -11.84 38.97 -3.21
C SER A 379 -10.62 39.71 -3.76
N LEU A 380 -9.45 39.08 -3.73
CA LEU A 380 -8.21 39.64 -4.27
C LEU A 380 -8.33 39.92 -5.76
N ASN A 381 -8.92 39.01 -6.54
CA ASN A 381 -9.14 39.20 -7.97
C ASN A 381 -10.06 40.41 -8.23
N ARG A 382 -11.14 40.56 -7.48
CA ARG A 382 -12.02 41.75 -7.57
C ARG A 382 -11.28 43.04 -7.20
N GLN A 383 -10.44 43.00 -6.17
CA GLN A 383 -9.65 44.16 -5.75
C GLN A 383 -8.62 44.55 -6.83
N TRP A 384 -7.89 43.59 -7.39
CA TRP A 384 -6.96 43.81 -8.50
C TRP A 384 -7.66 44.40 -9.73
N GLN A 385 -8.83 43.85 -10.08
CA GLN A 385 -9.62 44.35 -11.21
C GLN A 385 -10.03 45.82 -11.02
N ARG A 386 -10.45 46.21 -9.81
CA ARG A 386 -10.84 47.60 -9.52
C ARG A 386 -9.63 48.51 -9.42
N ALA A 387 -8.62 48.14 -8.62
CA ALA A 387 -7.51 49.02 -8.27
C ALA A 387 -6.50 49.23 -9.40
N ILE A 388 -6.34 48.25 -10.30
CA ILE A 388 -5.30 48.29 -11.32
C ILE A 388 -5.90 48.15 -12.72
N VAL A 389 -6.66 47.09 -12.97
CA VAL A 389 -7.15 46.79 -14.34
C VAL A 389 -8.10 47.87 -14.83
N SER A 390 -9.00 48.37 -13.98
CA SER A 390 -9.99 49.38 -14.38
C SER A 390 -9.34 50.72 -14.74
N HIS A 391 -8.41 51.21 -13.92
CA HIS A 391 -7.66 52.43 -14.16
C HIS A 391 -6.74 52.28 -15.38
N TRP A 392 -6.02 51.16 -15.49
CA TRP A 392 -5.19 50.89 -16.65
C TRP A 392 -6.01 50.88 -17.95
N ASN A 393 -7.17 50.21 -17.95
CA ASN A 393 -8.05 50.23 -19.12
C ASN A 393 -8.60 51.64 -19.41
N GLN A 394 -8.92 52.43 -18.39
CA GLN A 394 -9.39 53.81 -18.59
C GLN A 394 -8.33 54.68 -19.29
N ASP A 395 -7.06 54.54 -18.89
CA ASP A 395 -5.99 55.38 -19.40
C ASP A 395 -5.41 54.87 -20.74
N PHE A 396 -5.39 53.55 -20.95
CA PHE A 396 -4.64 52.92 -22.04
C PHE A 396 -5.49 52.14 -23.05
N ALA A 397 -6.73 51.76 -22.72
CA ALA A 397 -7.53 50.96 -23.64
C ALA A 397 -7.84 51.74 -24.93
N GLY A 398 -7.60 51.08 -26.06
CA GLY A 398 -7.88 51.67 -27.37
C GLY A 398 -6.85 52.70 -27.86
N ARG A 399 -5.73 52.90 -27.15
CA ARG A 399 -4.68 53.85 -27.49
C ARG A 399 -3.39 53.16 -27.97
N TYR A 400 -2.59 53.84 -28.79
CA TYR A 400 -1.26 53.38 -29.18
C TYR A 400 -0.29 53.49 -27.99
N PRO A 401 0.61 52.51 -27.74
CA PRO A 401 0.94 51.33 -28.55
C PRO A 401 0.08 50.07 -28.28
N PHE A 402 -0.85 50.11 -27.33
CA PHE A 402 -1.61 48.93 -26.90
C PHE A 402 -2.68 48.49 -27.91
N LYS A 403 -3.17 49.41 -28.74
CA LYS A 403 -4.02 49.16 -29.90
C LYS A 403 -3.57 50.05 -31.05
N ALA A 404 -3.62 49.53 -32.28
CA ALA A 404 -3.38 50.34 -33.49
C ALA A 404 -4.48 51.42 -33.62
N SER A 405 -4.20 52.63 -33.12
CA SER A 405 -5.09 53.78 -33.13
C SER A 405 -4.27 55.06 -33.32
N GLN A 406 -4.93 56.17 -33.69
CA GLN A 406 -4.28 57.48 -33.82
C GLN A 406 -4.13 58.23 -32.48
N ASN A 407 -4.70 57.70 -31.39
CA ASN A 407 -4.64 58.32 -30.08
C ASN A 407 -3.52 57.68 -29.25
N ASP A 408 -2.54 58.46 -28.84
CA ASP A 408 -1.43 57.98 -28.01
C ASP A 408 -1.82 57.87 -26.54
N ALA A 409 -1.27 56.86 -25.87
CA ALA A 409 -1.27 56.73 -24.43
C ALA A 409 -0.50 57.89 -23.77
N SER A 410 -1.08 58.52 -22.75
CA SER A 410 -0.40 59.58 -22.00
C SER A 410 0.75 58.99 -21.19
N LEU A 411 1.97 59.47 -21.41
CA LEU A 411 3.12 59.14 -20.57
C LEU A 411 2.97 59.85 -19.22
N PRO A 412 3.22 59.18 -18.08
CA PRO A 412 3.23 59.87 -16.80
C PRO A 412 4.29 60.99 -16.84
N PRO A 413 4.04 62.16 -16.21
CA PRO A 413 5.07 63.18 -16.07
C PRO A 413 6.28 62.54 -15.40
N ALA A 414 7.47 62.72 -15.98
CA ALA A 414 8.71 62.14 -15.49
C ALA A 414 8.95 62.58 -14.02
N GLY A 415 8.60 61.73 -13.04
CA GLY A 415 8.73 62.12 -11.64
C GLY A 415 8.21 61.17 -10.55
N THR A 416 7.34 60.20 -10.83
CA THR A 416 6.79 59.35 -9.74
C THR A 416 6.67 57.88 -10.12
N VAL A 417 7.81 57.20 -10.14
CA VAL A 417 7.90 55.78 -9.75
C VAL A 417 8.95 55.71 -8.65
N SER A 418 8.53 55.99 -7.41
CA SER A 418 9.33 55.65 -6.23
C SER A 418 8.90 54.26 -5.78
N ALA A 419 9.79 53.29 -5.92
CA ALA A 419 9.61 51.97 -5.33
C ALA A 419 9.64 52.10 -3.81
N ARG A 420 8.51 51.85 -3.15
CA ARG A 420 8.42 51.37 -1.77
C ARG A 420 7.26 50.41 -1.63
#